data_AF-A0A8S3H3I7-F1
#
_entry.id   AF-A0A8S3H3I7-F1
#
_cell.length_a   1.000
_cell.length_b   1.000
_cell.length_c   1.000
_cell.angle_alpha   90.00
_cell.angle_beta   90.00
_cell.angle_gamma   90.00
#
_symmetry.space_group_name_H-M   'P 1'
#
loop_
_entity.id
_entity.type
_entity.pdbx_description
1 polymer ?
#
loop_
_entity_poly.entity_id
_entity_poly.type
_entity_poly.pdbx_seq_one_letter_code
_entity_poly.pdbx_strand_id
1 'polypeptide(L)'
;ILDFGLARTVDGSEKTVYVVTRWWRAPEIIINQSKYDEKVDVWSVGCIMAELILLRPLFPGANQLTQLDAIFDVVGTPDIETLNEISNA
;
A
#
# COMPACT_ATOMS: atom_id res chain seq x y z
N ILE A 1 -14.40 11.64 -4.53
CA ILE A 1 -14.19 10.18 -4.73
C ILE A 1 -14.84 9.84 -6.05
N LEU A 2 -14.07 9.34 -7.00
CA LEU A 2 -14.51 8.97 -8.34
C LEU A 2 -13.86 7.63 -8.69
N ASP A 3 -14.41 6.93 -9.67
CA ASP A 3 -13.93 5.63 -10.18
C ASP A 3 -14.03 4.44 -9.19
N PHE A 4 -15.20 3.78 -9.19
CA PHE A 4 -15.43 2.51 -8.48
C PHE A 4 -15.09 1.29 -9.35
N GLY A 5 -14.45 1.45 -10.51
CA GLY A 5 -14.16 0.35 -11.44
C GLY A 5 -13.26 -0.74 -10.85
N LEU A 6 -12.55 -0.42 -9.77
CA LEU A 6 -11.66 -1.33 -9.04
C LEU A 6 -12.15 -1.69 -7.63
N ALA A 7 -13.32 -1.19 -7.21
CA ALA A 7 -13.87 -1.49 -5.89
C ALA A 7 -14.21 -2.99 -5.76
N ARG A 8 -13.90 -3.58 -4.61
CA ARG A 8 -14.16 -4.99 -4.29
C ARG A 8 -14.88 -5.10 -2.96
N THR A 9 -15.76 -6.10 -2.84
CA THR A 9 -16.35 -6.49 -1.55
C THR A 9 -15.32 -7.27 -0.73
N VAL A 10 -15.36 -7.12 0.60
CA VAL A 10 -14.41 -7.76 1.51
C VAL A 10 -14.43 -9.29 1.39
N ASP A 11 -15.61 -9.88 1.17
CA ASP A 11 -15.82 -11.34 1.05
C ASP A 11 -15.68 -11.90 -0.39
N GLY A 12 -15.33 -11.07 -1.37
CA GLY A 12 -15.27 -11.46 -2.78
C GLY A 12 -13.97 -12.20 -3.12
N SER A 13 -14.07 -13.48 -3.45
CA SER A 13 -12.98 -14.34 -3.93
C SER A 13 -12.21 -13.70 -5.10
N GLU A 14 -10.88 -13.68 -4.95
CA GLU A 14 -9.84 -13.22 -5.89
C GLU A 14 -9.79 -11.71 -6.17
N LYS A 15 -9.00 -11.02 -5.34
CA LYS A 15 -8.59 -9.63 -5.54
C LYS A 15 -7.52 -9.58 -6.64
N THR A 16 -7.94 -9.20 -7.86
CA THR A 16 -7.03 -9.07 -9.01
C THR A 16 -6.11 -7.86 -8.87
N VAL A 17 -4.84 -8.07 -9.24
CA VAL A 17 -3.72 -7.14 -9.08
C VAL A 17 -3.50 -6.37 -10.37
N TYR A 18 -3.07 -5.11 -10.23
CA TYR A 18 -3.05 -4.05 -11.25
C TYR A 18 -4.47 -3.49 -11.43
N VAL A 19 -4.80 -2.29 -10.93
CA VAL A 19 -4.31 -1.01 -11.48
C VAL A 19 -4.42 0.09 -10.41
N VAL A 20 -3.45 0.17 -9.50
CA VAL A 20 -3.27 1.39 -8.66
C VAL A 20 -1.89 1.94 -8.92
N THR A 21 -1.77 3.26 -9.07
CA THR A 21 -0.47 3.91 -9.24
C THR A 21 0.38 3.63 -7.99
N ARG A 22 1.61 3.14 -8.18
CA ARG A 22 2.38 2.40 -7.18
C ARG A 22 2.66 3.17 -5.87
N TRP A 23 2.78 4.49 -5.95
CA TRP A 23 3.30 5.34 -4.86
C TRP A 23 2.40 5.45 -3.63
N TRP A 24 1.12 5.10 -3.76
CA TRP A 24 0.14 5.17 -2.67
C TRP A 24 -0.22 3.79 -2.09
N ARG A 25 0.43 2.70 -2.54
CA ARG A 25 0.12 1.35 -2.07
C ARG A 25 0.70 1.09 -0.68
N ALA A 26 -0.10 0.43 0.16
CA ALA A 26 0.31 -0.06 1.45
C ALA A 26 1.35 -1.21 1.34
N PRO A 27 2.28 -1.35 2.30
CA PRO A 27 3.34 -2.37 2.25
C PRO A 27 2.78 -3.80 2.17
N GLU A 28 1.66 -4.08 2.84
CA GLU A 28 0.97 -5.38 2.81
C GLU A 28 0.43 -5.73 1.43
N ILE A 29 -0.10 -4.76 0.67
CA ILE A 29 -0.50 -4.98 -0.74
C ILE A 29 0.72 -5.27 -1.62
N ILE A 30 1.88 -4.70 -1.30
CA ILE A 30 3.10 -4.90 -2.09
C ILE A 30 3.65 -6.31 -1.85
N ILE A 31 3.56 -6.81 -0.61
CA ILE A 31 4.11 -8.09 -0.14
C ILE A 31 3.13 -9.25 -0.39
N ASN A 32 1.88 -9.13 0.06
CA ASN A 32 0.84 -10.15 -0.08
C ASN A 32 -0.40 -9.57 -0.78
N GLN A 33 -0.46 -9.80 -2.09
CA GLN A 33 -1.50 -9.25 -2.95
C GLN A 33 -2.88 -9.90 -2.79
N SER A 34 -2.93 -11.10 -2.21
CA SER A 34 -4.14 -11.92 -2.13
C SER A 34 -4.96 -11.66 -0.87
N LYS A 35 -4.33 -11.08 0.15
CA LYS A 35 -4.95 -10.88 1.44
C LYS A 35 -4.59 -9.49 1.96
N TYR A 36 -5.56 -8.60 1.88
CA TYR A 36 -5.48 -7.23 2.38
C TYR A 36 -6.86 -6.78 2.82
N ASP A 37 -6.93 -5.78 3.68
CA ASP A 37 -8.18 -5.30 4.28
C ASP A 37 -8.52 -3.86 3.85
N GLU A 38 -9.64 -3.28 4.29
CA GLU A 38 -9.98 -1.88 3.95
C GLU A 38 -8.97 -0.84 4.48
N LYS A 39 -8.09 -1.24 5.41
CA LYS A 39 -7.06 -0.35 5.98
C LYS A 39 -6.06 0.17 4.96
N VAL A 40 -5.91 -0.50 3.82
CA VAL A 40 -5.05 -0.07 2.70
C VAL A 40 -5.48 1.27 2.11
N ASP A 41 -6.77 1.60 2.19
CA ASP A 41 -7.29 2.88 1.74
C ASP A 41 -6.86 4.01 2.70
N VAL A 42 -6.79 3.72 4.00
CA VAL A 42 -6.31 4.67 5.01
C VAL A 42 -4.83 5.00 4.79
N TRP A 43 -4.02 4.00 4.47
CA TRP A 43 -2.62 4.20 4.07
C TRP A 43 -2.51 5.12 2.85
N SER A 44 -3.32 4.86 1.82
CA SER A 44 -3.35 5.65 0.59
C SER A 44 -3.70 7.12 0.87
N VAL A 45 -4.69 7.37 1.74
CA VAL A 45 -5.06 8.73 2.18
C VAL A 45 -3.90 9.42 2.89
N GLY A 46 -3.17 8.71 3.76
CA GLY A 46 -1.98 9.25 4.42
C GLY A 46 -0.89 9.67 3.43
N CYS A 47 -0.64 8.85 2.41
CA CYS A 47 0.31 9.16 1.34
C CYS A 47 -0.11 10.42 0.54
N ILE A 48 -1.39 10.54 0.18
CA ILE A 48 -1.93 11.72 -0.51
C ILE A 48 -1.80 12.97 0.36
N MET A 49 -2.16 12.86 1.65
CA MET A 49 -2.07 13.99 2.58
C MET A 49 -0.62 14.49 2.71
N ALA A 50 0.34 13.58 2.84
CA ALA A 50 1.76 13.93 2.89
C ALA A 50 2.24 14.57 1.58
N GLU A 51 1.81 14.05 0.43
CA GLU A 51 2.15 14.62 -0.88
C GLU A 51 1.60 16.03 -1.07
N LEU A 52 0.39 16.32 -0.61
CA LEU A 52 -0.19 17.66 -0.64
C LEU A 52 0.62 18.65 0.21
N ILE A 53 1.18 18.20 1.33
CA ILE A 53 2.02 19.04 2.22
C ILE A 53 3.42 19.23 1.63
N LEU A 54 4.02 18.16 1.10
CA LEU A 54 5.39 18.15 0.60
C LEU A 54 5.52 18.66 -0.85
N LEU A 55 4.40 18.76 -1.57
CA LEU A 55 4.31 19.03 -3.00
C LEU A 55 5.14 18.05 -3.86
N ARG A 56 5.39 16.86 -3.32
CA ARG A 56 6.08 15.74 -3.98
C ARG A 56 5.60 14.41 -3.38
N PRO A 57 5.60 13.32 -4.16
CA PRO A 57 5.20 12.01 -3.66
C PRO A 57 6.00 11.60 -2.43
N LEU A 58 5.32 11.01 -1.44
CA LEU A 58 5.97 10.54 -0.21
C LEU A 58 6.90 9.34 -0.48
N PHE A 59 6.47 8.41 -1.34
CA PHE A 59 7.19 7.17 -1.62
C PHE A 59 7.33 6.93 -3.15
N PRO A 60 8.31 7.56 -3.83
CA PRO A 60 8.47 7.48 -5.28
C PRO A 60 9.27 6.23 -5.72
N GLY A 61 8.77 5.02 -5.43
CA GLY A 61 9.43 3.77 -5.81
C GLY A 61 9.30 3.41 -7.30
N ALA A 62 10.41 3.00 -7.92
CA ALA A 62 10.48 2.62 -9.34
C ALA A 62 10.00 1.18 -9.62
N ASN A 63 10.03 0.32 -8.60
CA ASN A 63 9.59 -1.08 -8.59
C ASN A 63 9.12 -1.48 -7.18
N GLN A 64 8.63 -2.71 -6.96
CA GLN A 64 8.11 -3.13 -5.64
C GLN A 64 9.16 -3.04 -4.53
N LEU A 65 10.41 -3.44 -4.78
CA LEU A 65 11.47 -3.42 -3.78
C LEU A 65 11.82 -1.98 -3.39
N THR A 66 12.11 -1.13 -4.38
CA THR A 66 12.41 0.30 -4.14
C THR A 66 11.24 1.06 -3.51
N GLN A 67 9.99 0.60 -3.71
CA GLN A 67 8.82 1.15 -3.02
C GLN A 67 8.83 0.77 -1.53
N LEU A 68 9.15 -0.48 -1.20
CA LEU A 68 9.30 -0.94 0.19
C LEU A 68 10.47 -0.24 0.87
N ASP A 69 11.61 -0.11 0.20
CA ASP A 69 12.77 0.61 0.72
C ASP A 69 12.41 2.05 1.06
N ALA A 70 11.72 2.76 0.16
CA ALA A 70 11.26 4.13 0.41
C ALA A 70 10.28 4.24 1.59
N ILE A 71 9.44 3.22 1.82
CA ILE A 71 8.54 3.16 2.98
C ILE A 71 9.34 2.99 4.26
N PHE A 72 10.28 2.03 4.29
CA PHE A 72 11.09 1.74 5.47
C PHE A 72 12.05 2.89 5.82
N ASP A 73 12.52 3.66 4.84
CA ASP A 73 13.34 4.85 5.08
C ASP A 73 12.61 5.94 5.88
N VAL A 74 11.28 6.00 5.81
CA VAL A 74 10.47 7.02 6.49
C VAL A 74 9.82 6.48 7.76
N VAL A 75 9.24 5.28 7.69
CA VAL A 75 8.45 4.68 8.79
C VAL A 75 9.35 3.86 9.73
N GLY A 76 10.54 3.48 9.28
CA GLY A 76 11.44 2.56 9.96
C GLY A 76 11.30 1.13 9.44
N THR A 77 12.32 0.31 9.70
CA THR A 77 12.31 -1.11 9.35
C THR A 77 11.38 -1.86 10.32
N PRO A 78 10.38 -2.60 9.82
CA PRO A 78 9.51 -3.41 10.68
C PRO A 78 10.32 -4.52 11.35
N ASP A 79 9.93 -4.85 12.57
CA ASP A 79 10.44 -6.00 13.29
C ASP A 79 9.86 -7.31 12.71
N ILE A 80 10.43 -8.44 13.14
CA ILE A 80 10.08 -9.77 12.60
C ILE A 80 8.61 -10.12 12.89
N GLU A 81 8.04 -9.68 14.01
CA GLU A 81 6.64 -9.96 14.33
C GLU A 81 5.72 -9.25 13.34
N THR A 82 5.93 -7.94 13.13
CA THR A 82 5.20 -7.14 12.14
C THR A 82 5.34 -7.71 10.72
N LEU A 83 6.54 -8.15 10.33
CA LEU A 83 6.74 -8.79 9.02
C LEU A 83 5.96 -10.10 8.86
N ASN A 84 5.91 -10.91 9.92
CA ASN A 84 5.14 -12.14 9.92
C ASN A 84 3.63 -11.86 9.88
N GLU A 85 3.16 -10.83 10.57
CA GLU A 85 1.76 -10.40 10.49
C GLU A 85 1.40 -9.98 9.07
N ILE A 86 2.21 -9.15 8.42
CA ILE A 86 1.97 -8.69 7.05
C ILE A 86 1.99 -9.85 6.04
N SER A 87 2.83 -10.86 6.27
CA SER A 87 2.91 -12.06 5.41
C SER A 87 1.71 -12.99 5.59
N ASN A 88 1.18 -13.09 6.82
CA ASN A 88 0.08 -14.01 7.16
C ASN A 88 -1.31 -13.39 7.03
N ALA A 89 -1.40 -12.06 7.13
CA ALA A 89 -2.57 -11.25 6.85
C ALA A 89 -3.14 -11.63 5.50
#